data_AF-A0AB39BWU2-F1
#
_entry.id   AF-A0AB39BWU2-F1
#
_cell.length_a   1.000
_cell.length_b   1.000
_cell.length_c   1.000
_cell.angle_alpha   90.00
_cell.angle_beta   90.00
_cell.angle_gamma   90.00
#
_symmetry.space_group_name_H-M   'P 1'
#
loop_
_entity.id
_entity.type
_entity.pdbx_description
1 polymer ?
#
loop_
_entity_poly.entity_id
_entity_poly.type
_entity_poly.pdbx_seq_one_letter_code
_entity_poly.pdbx_strand_id
1 'polypeptide(L)' 'MERRMIENEVKALIVLFSPFMKEMVEMMYLTEQPVLLSGEKYESEVGSLPRTPSGQGIRETISWIRAEE' A
#
# COMPACT_ATOMS: atom_id res chain seq x y z
N MET A 1 7.43 1.23 -17.23
CA MET A 1 7.31 2.70 -17.24
C MET A 1 6.03 3.12 -17.95
N GLU A 2 5.74 2.59 -19.15
CA GLU A 2 4.48 2.83 -19.90
C GLU A 2 3.20 2.50 -19.12
N ARG A 3 3.14 1.37 -18.40
CA ARG A 3 1.93 0.95 -17.68
C ARG A 3 1.44 1.97 -16.63
N ARG A 4 2.38 2.58 -15.91
CA ARG A 4 2.11 3.65 -14.91
C ARG A 4 1.65 4.96 -15.57
N MET A 5 2.12 5.26 -16.78
CA MET A 5 1.66 6.45 -17.52
C MET A 5 0.19 6.32 -17.90
N ILE A 6 -0.19 5.17 -18.46
CA ILE A 6 -1.57 4.89 -18.89
C ILE A 6 -2.55 4.89 -17.69
N GLU A 7 -2.16 4.31 -16.56
CA GLU A 7 -2.97 4.32 -15.33
C GLU A 7 -3.24 5.74 -14.81
N ASN A 8 -2.24 6.62 -14.86
CA ASN A 8 -2.38 8.00 -14.42
C ASN A 8 -3.27 8.81 -15.37
N GLU A 9 -3.18 8.56 -16.68
CA GLU A 9 -4.04 9.21 -17.69
C GLU A 9 -5.51 8.78 -17.56
N VAL A 10 -5.77 7.49 -17.30
CA VAL A 10 -7.14 6.98 -17.11
C VAL A 10 -7.74 7.51 -15.80
N LYS A 11 -6.98 7.58 -14.71
CA LYS A 11 -7.42 8.21 -13.45
C LYS A 11 -7.80 9.68 -13.68
N ALA A 12 -6.95 10.43 -14.39
CA ALA A 12 -7.21 11.83 -14.69
C ALA A 12 -8.50 12.02 -15.51
N LEU A 13 -8.78 11.14 -16.47
CA LEU A 13 -10.01 11.17 -17.24
C LEU A 13 -11.25 10.89 -16.37
N ILE A 14 -11.20 9.89 -15.49
CA ILE A 14 -12.33 9.50 -14.62
C ILE A 14 -12.68 10.60 -13.60
N VAL A 15 -11.68 11.32 -13.09
CA VAL A 15 -11.85 12.43 -12.14
C VAL A 15 -12.60 13.62 -12.75
N LEU A 16 -12.50 13.84 -14.07
CA LEU A 16 -13.19 14.94 -14.75
C LEU A 16 -14.73 14.79 -14.78
N PHE A 17 -15.26 13.58 -14.60
CA PHE A 17 -16.70 13.29 -14.73
C PHE A 17 -17.42 13.11 -13.39
N SER A 18 -16.73 13.10 -12.24
CA SER A 18 -17.37 12.96 -10.93
C SER A 18 -16.52 13.54 -9.78
N PRO A 19 -17.03 14.51 -9.01
CA PRO A 19 -16.36 15.03 -7.82
C PRO A 19 -16.05 13.94 -6.77
N PHE A 20 -16.93 12.93 -6.66
CA PHE A 20 -16.72 11.79 -5.77
C PHE A 20 -15.50 10.95 -6.17
N MET A 21 -15.26 10.77 -7.48
CA MET A 21 -14.09 10.04 -7.94
C MET A 21 -12.78 10.78 -7.63
N LYS A 22 -12.82 12.12 -7.55
CA LYS A 22 -11.68 12.93 -7.13
C LYS A 22 -11.26 12.60 -5.68
N GLU A 23 -12.23 12.58 -4.77
CA GLU A 23 -12.00 12.26 -3.36
C GLU A 23 -11.48 10.82 -3.19
N MET A 24 -12.00 9.87 -3.97
CA MET A 24 -11.50 8.49 -3.95
C MET A 24 -10.04 8.38 -4.41
N VAL A 25 -9.64 9.09 -5.47
CA VAL A 25 -8.24 9.09 -5.95
C VAL A 25 -7.31 9.73 -4.93
N GLU A 26 -7.74 10.79 -4.25
CA GLU A 26 -6.97 11.41 -3.17
C GLU A 26 -6.73 10.43 -2.00
N MET A 27 -7.71 9.57 -1.69
CA MET A 27 -7.57 8.53 -0.67
C MET A 27 -6.67 7.36 -1.11
N MET A 28 -6.43 7.17 -2.40
CA MET A 28 -5.58 6.09 -2.94
C MET A 28 -4.07 6.36 -2.82
N TYR A 29 -3.63 7.48 -2.24
CA TYR A 29 -2.19 7.81 -2.13
C TYR A 29 -1.35 6.69 -1.49
N LEU A 30 -1.91 5.98 -0.51
CA LEU A 30 -1.26 4.85 0.18
C LEU A 30 -0.98 3.66 -0.74
N THR A 31 -1.74 3.54 -1.82
CA THR A 31 -1.58 2.45 -2.80
C THR A 31 -0.53 2.79 -3.86
N GLU A 32 -0.19 4.07 -4.02
CA GLU A 32 0.78 4.54 -5.03
C GLU A 32 2.21 4.59 -4.49
N GLN A 33 2.38 5.03 -3.23
CA GLN A 33 3.67 5.08 -2.56
C GLN A 33 3.65 4.22 -1.29
N PRO A 34 4.36 3.07 -1.28
CA PRO A 34 4.41 2.24 -0.11
C PRO A 34 5.16 2.96 1.00
N VAL A 35 4.54 3.07 2.18
CA VAL A 35 5.15 3.64 3.38
C VAL A 35 5.54 2.52 4.34
N LEU A 36 6.78 2.56 4.85
CA LEU A 36 7.21 1.67 5.93
C LEU A 36 7.00 2.38 7.26
N LEU A 37 6.08 1.86 8.07
CA LEU A 37 5.81 2.41 9.40
C LEU A 37 6.92 2.01 10.40
N SER A 38 7.43 2.99 11.16
CA SER A 38 8.36 2.74 12.27
C SER A 38 7.61 2.24 13.50
N GLY A 39 8.17 1.23 14.17
CA GLY A 39 7.68 0.72 15.46
C GLY A 39 8.19 1.51 16.66
N GLU A 40 9.10 2.47 16.47
CA GLU A 40 9.82 3.16 17.55
C GLU A 40 8.89 3.80 18.58
N LYS A 41 7.85 4.50 18.14
CA LYS A 41 6.85 5.13 19.02
C LYS A 41 6.09 4.10 19.86
N TYR A 42 5.84 2.93 19.31
CA TYR A 42 5.17 1.86 20.06
C TYR A 42 6.13 1.31 21.12
N GLU A 43 7.36 1.01 20.72
CA GLU A 43 8.37 0.43 21.61
C GLU A 43 8.72 1.36 22.77
N SER A 44 8.71 2.68 22.55
CA SER A 44 8.97 3.69 23.59
C SER A 44 7.87 3.78 24.64
N GLU A 45 6.60 3.65 24.23
CA GLU A 45 5.44 3.86 25.11
C GLU A 45 4.91 2.57 25.75
N VAL A 46 5.05 1.43 25.06
CA VAL A 46 4.45 0.15 25.46
C VAL A 46 5.48 -0.92 25.77
N GLY A 47 6.67 -0.85 25.15
CA GLY A 47 7.76 -1.81 25.32
C GLY A 47 8.05 -2.63 24.07
N SER A 48 9.14 -3.40 24.11
CA SER A 48 9.61 -4.19 22.97
C SER A 48 8.64 -5.33 22.65
N LEU A 49 8.36 -5.50 21.34
CA LEU A 49 7.58 -6.62 20.84
C LEU A 49 8.42 -7.51 19.92
N PRO A 50 8.23 -8.85 19.98
CA PRO A 50 8.77 -9.72 18.96
C PRO A 50 8.13 -9.36 17.61
N ARG A 51 8.96 -8.92 16.66
CA ARG A 51 8.52 -8.52 15.32
C ARG A 51 9.13 -9.41 14.25
N THR A 52 8.29 -9.94 13.36
CA THR A 52 8.75 -10.54 12.11
C THR A 52 9.27 -9.44 11.17
N PRO A 53 10.49 -9.57 10.63
CA PRO A 53 10.98 -8.65 9.61
C PRO A 53 10.00 -8.56 8.44
N SER A 54 9.65 -7.34 8.00
CA SER A 54 8.58 -7.12 7.02
C SER A 54 8.80 -7.91 5.72
N GLY A 55 10.04 -8.00 5.25
CA GLY A 55 10.37 -8.78 4.05
C GLY A 55 10.22 -10.29 4.22
N GLN A 56 10.40 -10.82 5.43
CA GLN A 56 10.15 -12.22 5.72
C GLN A 56 8.65 -12.52 5.69
N GLY A 57 7.85 -11.74 6.41
CA GLY A 57 6.40 -11.93 6.46
C GLY A 57 5.76 -11.87 5.07
N ILE A 58 6.15 -10.90 4.22
CA ILE A 58 5.66 -10.81 2.84
C ILE A 58 5.98 -12.08 2.04
N ARG A 59 7.22 -12.59 2.13
CA ARG A 59 7.61 -13.81 1.40
C ARG A 59 6.84 -15.03 1.85
N GLU A 60 6.68 -15.20 3.15
CA GLU A 60 5.94 -16.32 3.74
C GLU A 60 4.46 -16.27 3.33
N THR A 61 3.82 -15.10 3.44
CA THR A 61 2.41 -14.93 3.03
C THR A 61 2.20 -15.23 1.55
N ILE A 62 3.06 -14.72 0.66
CA ILE A 62 2.94 -14.98 -0.79
C ILE A 62 3.18 -16.47 -1.10
N SER A 63 4.12 -17.11 -0.40
CA SER A 63 4.38 -18.53 -0.57
C SER A 63 3.19 -19.38 -0.11
N TRP A 64 2.55 -18.99 1.01
CA TRP A 64 1.34 -19.61 1.52
C TRP A 64 0.19 -19.52 0.50
N ILE A 65 -0.14 -18.32 0.03
CA ILE A 65 -1.20 -18.10 -0.97
C ILE A 65 -1.01 -18.96 -2.23
N ARG A 66 0.24 -19.08 -2.70
CA ARG A 66 0.57 -19.89 -3.89
C ARG A 66 0.49 -21.39 -3.67
N ALA A 67 0.50 -21.85 -2.43
CA ALA A 67 0.41 -23.26 -2.07
C ALA A 67 -1.04 -23.71 -1.83
N GLU A 68 -1.99 -22.77 -1.63
CA GLU A 68 -3.43 -23.04 -1.57
C GLU A 68 -4.12 -23.09 -2.96
N GLU A 69 -3.39 -22.81 -4.05
CA GLU A 69 -3.84 -23.00 -5.45
C GLU A 69 -3.41 -24.37 -6.00
#